data_AF-A0A529HPT1-F1
#
_entry.id   AF-A0A529HPT1-F1
#
_cell.length_a   1.000
_cell.length_b   1.000
_cell.length_c   1.000
_cell.angle_alpha   90.00
_cell.angle_beta   90.00
_cell.angle_gamma   90.00
#
_symmetry.space_group_name_H-M   'P 1'
#
loop_
_entity.id
_entity.type
_entity.pdbx_description
1 polymer ?
#
loop_
_entity_poly.entity_id
_entity_poly.type
_entity_poly.pdbx_seq_one_letter_code
_entity_poly.pdbx_strand_id
1 'polypeptide(L)'
;STVTTQMFWDSDWGKTIETAAYSLYRRRNPELEKKIDAVIDMYGKLQQEDGYLSSWYQRIQPGLRWTNLRDCHELYCAGHLIEGAVAYFQATGKRKLLDIMSRYADHIASMFGPEPGKKKGYCGHEEIELALVKLARATGEKKYMDLAKYFIDQRGQQPHY
;
A
#
# COMPACT_ATOMS: atom_id res chain seq x y z
N SER A 1 -18.18 -3.83 -16.67
CA SER A 1 -17.05 -3.67 -15.74
C SER A 1 -17.31 -2.43 -14.92
N THR A 2 -17.83 -2.59 -13.71
CA THR A 2 -18.07 -1.48 -12.77
C THR A 2 -16.77 -1.16 -12.06
N VAL A 3 -15.87 -0.45 -12.75
CA VAL A 3 -14.82 0.25 -12.02
C VAL A 3 -15.51 1.46 -11.39
N THR A 4 -15.55 1.48 -10.06
CA THR A 4 -16.00 2.65 -9.30
C THR A 4 -15.18 3.89 -9.69
N THR A 5 -15.81 5.05 -9.62
CA THR A 5 -15.20 6.34 -9.95
C THR A 5 -14.37 6.93 -8.82
N GLN A 6 -14.24 6.23 -7.69
CA GLN A 6 -13.49 6.73 -6.54
C GLN A 6 -12.02 6.30 -6.59
N MET A 7 -11.15 7.31 -6.50
CA MET A 7 -9.69 7.18 -6.53
C MET A 7 -9.08 6.39 -5.37
N PHE A 8 -9.84 6.14 -4.30
CA PHE A 8 -9.39 5.41 -3.11
C PHE A 8 -9.91 3.97 -2.98
N TRP A 9 -10.50 3.41 -4.05
CA TRP A 9 -11.15 2.09 -4.01
C TRP A 9 -10.25 0.93 -3.60
N ASP A 10 -8.96 0.98 -3.92
CA ASP A 10 -8.03 -0.08 -3.52
C ASP A 10 -7.95 -0.23 -1.99
N SER A 11 -8.26 0.82 -1.22
CA SER A 11 -8.34 0.75 0.23
C SER A 11 -9.46 -0.15 0.74
N ASP A 12 -10.58 -0.27 0.01
CA ASP A 12 -11.69 -1.15 0.41
C ASP A 12 -11.26 -2.62 0.36
N TRP A 13 -10.43 -2.97 -0.62
CA TRP A 13 -9.79 -4.28 -0.68
C TRP A 13 -8.73 -4.46 0.39
N GLY A 14 -7.90 -3.45 0.68
CA GLY A 14 -6.95 -3.50 1.80
C GLY A 14 -7.65 -3.83 3.13
N LYS A 15 -8.71 -3.09 3.46
CA LYS A 15 -9.54 -3.30 4.66
C LYS A 15 -10.26 -4.64 4.67
N THR A 16 -10.76 -5.08 3.51
CA THR A 16 -11.42 -6.39 3.36
C THR A 16 -10.44 -7.54 3.61
N ILE A 17 -9.24 -7.45 3.05
CA ILE A 17 -8.17 -8.44 3.25
C ILE A 17 -7.76 -8.47 4.72
N GLU A 18 -7.57 -7.31 5.34
CA GLU A 18 -7.24 -7.22 6.77
C GLU A 18 -8.32 -7.86 7.66
N THR A 19 -9.60 -7.55 7.38
CA THR A 19 -10.75 -8.14 8.10
C THR A 19 -10.78 -9.65 7.93
N ALA A 20 -10.59 -10.15 6.71
CA ALA A 20 -10.54 -11.58 6.44
C ALA A 20 -9.36 -12.24 7.16
N ALA A 21 -8.20 -11.60 7.21
CA ALA A 21 -7.03 -12.09 7.94
C ALA A 21 -7.33 -12.29 9.42
N TYR A 22 -7.94 -11.30 10.09
CA TYR A 22 -8.32 -11.43 11.50
C TYR A 22 -9.37 -12.53 11.74
N SER A 23 -10.30 -12.71 10.81
CA SER A 23 -11.26 -13.82 10.85
C SER A 23 -10.55 -15.18 10.75
N LEU A 24 -9.64 -15.34 9.78
CA LEU A 24 -8.87 -16.56 9.54
C LEU A 24 -7.92 -16.91 10.69
N TYR A 25 -7.36 -15.90 11.37
CA TYR A 25 -6.54 -16.09 12.56
C TYR A 25 -7.34 -16.71 13.71
N ARG A 26 -8.60 -16.32 13.89
CA ARG A 26 -9.49 -16.87 14.92
C ARG A 26 -10.03 -18.25 14.55
N ARG A 27 -10.44 -18.43 13.29
CA ARG A 27 -10.98 -19.70 12.79
C ARG A 27 -10.64 -19.88 11.31
N ARG A 28 -9.94 -20.95 11.00
CA ARG A 28 -9.61 -21.33 9.62
C ARG A 28 -10.89 -21.50 8.79
N ASN A 29 -10.87 -20.91 7.61
CA ASN A 29 -11.93 -21.03 6.61
C ASN A 29 -11.28 -21.11 5.22
N PRO A 30 -11.05 -22.33 4.68
CA PRO A 30 -10.36 -22.52 3.40
C PRO A 30 -11.06 -21.84 2.21
N GLU A 31 -12.39 -21.71 2.25
CA GLU A 31 -13.16 -21.08 1.18
C GLU A 31 -12.97 -19.57 1.15
N LEU A 32 -12.96 -18.93 2.33
CA LEU A 32 -12.63 -17.51 2.46
C LEU A 32 -11.17 -17.25 2.07
N GLU A 33 -10.25 -18.07 2.57
CA GLU A 33 -8.82 -17.94 2.27
C GLU A 33 -8.56 -18.04 0.77
N LYS A 34 -9.19 -19.00 0.08
CA LYS A 34 -9.11 -19.14 -1.39
C LYS A 34 -9.64 -17.91 -2.14
N LYS A 35 -10.71 -17.27 -1.65
CA LYS A 35 -11.24 -16.03 -2.25
C LYS A 35 -10.27 -14.87 -2.09
N ILE A 36 -9.66 -14.72 -0.91
CA ILE A 36 -8.68 -13.67 -0.66
C ILE A 36 -7.40 -13.92 -1.48
N ASP A 37 -6.92 -15.16 -1.55
CA ASP A 37 -5.78 -15.53 -2.40
C ASP A 37 -6.02 -15.15 -3.87
N ALA A 38 -7.22 -15.38 -4.40
CA ALA A 38 -7.57 -14.99 -5.76
C ALA A 38 -7.52 -13.46 -5.98
N VAL A 39 -7.92 -12.67 -4.98
CA VAL A 39 -7.80 -11.20 -5.03
C VAL A 39 -6.33 -10.77 -4.99
N ILE A 40 -5.52 -11.40 -4.13
CA ILE A 40 -4.07 -11.17 -4.04
C ILE A 40 -3.40 -11.49 -5.38
N ASP A 41 -3.82 -12.55 -6.05
CA ASP A 41 -3.35 -12.92 -7.40
C ASP A 41 -3.66 -11.83 -8.43
N MET A 42 -4.82 -11.18 -8.33
CA MET A 42 -5.18 -10.07 -9.21
C MET A 42 -4.30 -8.84 -8.96
N TYR A 43 -3.99 -8.52 -7.70
CA TYR A 43 -3.03 -7.46 -7.37
C TYR A 43 -1.63 -7.79 -7.87
N GLY A 44 -1.18 -9.03 -7.73
CA GLY A 44 0.12 -9.47 -8.25
C GLY A 44 0.23 -9.34 -9.78
N LYS A 45 -0.86 -9.60 -10.52
CA LYS A 45 -0.93 -9.38 -11.97
C LYS A 45 -1.04 -7.91 -12.36
N LEU A 46 -1.61 -7.07 -11.49
CA LEU A 46 -1.75 -5.64 -11.71
C LEU A 46 -0.43 -4.89 -11.44
N GLN A 47 0.37 -5.36 -10.48
CA GLN A 47 1.62 -4.69 -10.09
C GLN A 47 2.57 -4.56 -11.27
N GLN A 48 3.13 -3.37 -11.43
CA GLN A 48 4.09 -3.10 -12.50
C GLN A 48 5.50 -3.59 -12.18
N GLU A 49 6.38 -3.59 -13.18
CA GLU A 49 7.76 -4.05 -13.04
C GLU A 49 8.55 -3.21 -12.02
N ASP A 50 8.30 -1.90 -11.96
CA ASP A 50 8.90 -0.98 -10.98
C ASP A 50 8.37 -1.17 -9.55
N GLY A 51 7.30 -1.95 -9.37
CA GLY A 51 6.64 -2.20 -8.09
C GLY A 51 5.41 -1.32 -7.85
N TYR A 52 5.11 -0.36 -8.72
CA TYR A 52 3.94 0.51 -8.59
C TYR A 52 2.62 -0.28 -8.63
N LEU A 53 1.67 0.12 -7.79
CA LEU A 53 0.35 -0.49 -7.71
C LEU A 53 -0.76 0.53 -7.38
N SER A 54 -1.64 0.79 -8.34
CA SER A 54 -2.87 1.55 -8.13
C SER A 54 -3.84 1.23 -9.27
N SER A 55 -4.98 0.62 -8.96
CA SER A 55 -5.98 0.32 -9.98
C SER A 55 -6.51 1.60 -10.65
N TRP A 56 -6.64 2.69 -9.91
CA TRP A 56 -7.04 4.00 -10.42
C TRP A 56 -6.07 4.54 -11.46
N TYR A 57 -4.80 4.74 -11.10
CA TYR A 57 -3.81 5.32 -12.01
C TYR A 57 -3.31 4.34 -13.09
N GLN A 58 -3.61 3.06 -12.99
CA GLN A 58 -3.28 2.10 -14.05
C GLN A 58 -4.41 1.90 -15.04
N ARG A 59 -5.67 1.98 -14.61
CA ARG A 59 -6.83 1.65 -15.46
C ARG A 59 -7.71 2.84 -15.81
N ILE A 60 -7.76 3.85 -14.94
CA ILE A 60 -8.67 5.00 -15.09
C ILE A 60 -7.90 6.26 -15.49
N GLN A 61 -6.74 6.50 -14.89
CA GLN A 61 -5.89 7.67 -15.17
C GLN A 61 -4.42 7.29 -15.45
N PRO A 62 -4.15 6.50 -16.52
CA PRO A 62 -2.79 6.14 -16.89
C PRO A 62 -1.92 7.37 -17.16
N GLY A 63 -0.66 7.31 -16.70
CA GLY A 63 0.33 8.39 -16.88
C GLY A 63 0.31 9.48 -15.82
N LEU A 64 -0.65 9.47 -14.89
CA LEU A 64 -0.84 10.54 -13.90
C LEU A 64 -0.37 10.17 -12.48
N ARG A 65 0.46 9.14 -12.32
CA ARG A 65 0.98 8.71 -11.01
C ARG A 65 1.70 9.85 -10.30
N TRP A 66 1.48 9.99 -8.99
CA TRP A 66 2.17 10.97 -8.14
C TRP A 66 2.00 12.43 -8.56
N THR A 67 0.91 12.75 -9.27
CA THR A 67 0.59 14.12 -9.71
C THR A 67 -0.35 14.85 -8.76
N ASN A 68 -1.15 14.14 -7.96
CA ASN A 68 -2.05 14.73 -6.97
C ASN A 68 -2.04 13.93 -5.65
N LEU A 69 -0.99 14.14 -4.84
CA LEU A 69 -0.88 13.50 -3.53
C LEU A 69 -1.87 14.04 -2.49
N ARG A 70 -2.38 15.27 -2.71
CA ARG A 70 -3.33 15.93 -1.81
C ARG A 70 -4.69 15.22 -1.82
N ASP A 71 -5.21 14.88 -3.00
CA ASP A 71 -6.61 14.44 -3.13
C ASP A 71 -6.78 13.01 -3.65
N CYS A 72 -5.76 12.40 -4.28
CA CYS A 72 -5.94 11.15 -5.03
C CYS A 72 -5.45 9.88 -4.32
N HIS A 73 -5.11 9.96 -3.03
CA HIS A 73 -5.05 8.82 -2.12
C HIS A 73 -4.13 7.65 -2.53
N GLU A 74 -3.11 7.86 -3.38
CA GLU A 74 -2.19 6.78 -3.80
C GLU A 74 -1.49 6.13 -2.60
N LEU A 75 -0.90 6.95 -1.73
CA LEU A 75 -0.20 6.47 -0.53
C LEU A 75 -1.19 5.96 0.54
N TYR A 76 -2.41 6.52 0.60
CA TYR A 76 -3.47 6.04 1.49
C TYR A 76 -3.91 4.62 1.13
N CYS A 77 -4.17 4.36 -0.15
CA CYS A 77 -4.48 3.02 -0.64
C CYS A 77 -3.31 2.05 -0.42
N ALA A 78 -2.08 2.51 -0.67
CA ALA A 78 -0.90 1.70 -0.40
C ALA A 78 -0.78 1.32 1.08
N GLY A 79 -1.06 2.25 2.00
CA GLY A 79 -1.06 1.97 3.44
C GLY A 79 -2.08 0.91 3.83
N HIS A 80 -3.35 1.05 3.45
CA HIS A 80 -4.36 0.03 3.75
C HIS A 80 -4.07 -1.35 3.13
N LEU A 81 -3.49 -1.38 1.92
CA LEU A 81 -3.05 -2.65 1.33
C LEU A 81 -1.86 -3.26 2.09
N ILE A 82 -0.92 -2.43 2.57
CA ILE A 82 0.19 -2.88 3.45
C ILE A 82 -0.37 -3.44 4.76
N GLU A 83 -1.33 -2.78 5.40
CA GLU A 83 -1.96 -3.29 6.63
C GLU A 83 -2.61 -4.66 6.41
N GLY A 84 -3.40 -4.78 5.34
CA GLY A 84 -3.97 -6.06 4.91
C GLY A 84 -2.91 -7.12 4.62
N ALA A 85 -1.80 -6.76 3.98
CA ALA A 85 -0.68 -7.66 3.70
C ALA A 85 -0.03 -8.21 4.96
N VAL A 86 0.26 -7.34 5.92
CA VAL A 86 0.87 -7.71 7.20
C VAL A 86 -0.07 -8.61 8.00
N ALA A 87 -1.36 -8.24 8.12
CA ALA A 87 -2.34 -9.04 8.82
C ALA A 87 -2.52 -10.41 8.17
N TYR A 88 -2.60 -10.47 6.83
CA TYR A 88 -2.78 -11.73 6.10
C TYR A 88 -1.57 -12.66 6.25
N PHE A 89 -0.36 -12.09 6.21
CA PHE A 89 0.87 -12.84 6.50
C PHE A 89 0.87 -13.40 7.92
N GLN A 90 0.52 -12.60 8.93
CA GLN A 90 0.45 -13.07 10.32
C GLN A 90 -0.62 -14.15 10.52
N ALA A 91 -1.76 -14.04 9.83
CA ALA A 91 -2.86 -14.98 9.95
C ALA A 91 -2.59 -16.33 9.24
N THR A 92 -1.94 -16.31 8.08
CA THR A 92 -1.83 -17.48 7.19
C THR A 92 -0.41 -18.00 7.00
N GLY A 93 0.61 -17.19 7.31
CA GLY A 93 2.00 -17.44 6.94
C GLY A 93 2.32 -17.19 5.46
N LYS A 94 1.31 -16.86 4.63
CA LYS A 94 1.51 -16.64 3.18
C LYS A 94 2.11 -15.27 2.92
N ARG A 95 3.22 -15.25 2.18
CA ARG A 95 3.99 -14.03 1.91
C ARG A 95 3.59 -13.26 0.66
N LYS A 96 2.78 -13.85 -0.23
CA LYS A 96 2.54 -13.29 -1.57
C LYS A 96 2.14 -11.81 -1.56
N LEU A 97 1.14 -11.43 -0.75
CA LEU A 97 0.74 -10.02 -0.64
C LEU A 97 1.78 -9.16 0.08
N LEU A 98 2.46 -9.70 1.10
CA LEU A 98 3.54 -9.01 1.80
C LEU A 98 4.69 -8.65 0.85
N ASP A 99 5.09 -9.56 -0.03
CA ASP A 99 6.17 -9.36 -0.99
C ASP A 99 5.73 -8.36 -2.10
N ILE A 100 4.48 -8.44 -2.57
CA ILE A 100 3.88 -7.43 -3.48
C ILE A 100 3.95 -6.04 -2.84
N MET A 101 3.47 -5.89 -1.60
CA MET A 101 3.43 -4.59 -0.94
C MET A 101 4.82 -4.11 -0.50
N SER A 102 5.76 -5.01 -0.25
CA SER A 102 7.17 -4.66 -0.02
C SER A 102 7.82 -4.05 -1.28
N ARG A 103 7.57 -4.65 -2.46
CA ARG A 103 8.00 -4.05 -3.74
C ARG A 103 7.37 -2.68 -3.98
N TYR A 104 6.10 -2.51 -3.59
CA TYR A 104 5.46 -1.20 -3.74
C TYR A 104 6.02 -0.17 -2.75
N ALA A 105 6.31 -0.56 -1.51
CA ALA A 105 6.98 0.30 -0.54
C ALA A 105 8.41 0.68 -1.00
N ASP A 106 9.14 -0.24 -1.65
CA ASP A 106 10.44 0.04 -2.25
C ASP A 106 10.34 1.04 -3.41
N HIS A 107 9.31 0.91 -4.24
CA HIS A 107 8.99 1.90 -5.27
C HIS A 107 8.66 3.27 -4.66
N ILE A 108 7.85 3.33 -3.61
CA ILE A 108 7.55 4.58 -2.90
C ILE A 108 8.83 5.19 -2.34
N ALA A 109 9.73 4.40 -1.76
CA ALA A 109 11.02 4.87 -1.24
C ALA A 109 11.96 5.41 -2.33
N SER A 110 11.84 4.92 -3.57
CA SER A 110 12.62 5.44 -4.71
C SER A 110 12.09 6.79 -5.20
N MET A 111 10.78 7.02 -5.07
CA MET A 111 10.10 8.24 -5.51
C MET A 111 10.14 9.37 -4.48
N PHE A 112 10.07 9.04 -3.18
CA PHE A 112 9.91 9.99 -2.09
C PHE A 112 11.09 9.94 -1.13
N GLY A 113 11.55 11.11 -0.69
CA GLY A 113 12.66 11.23 0.25
C GLY A 113 13.32 12.60 0.24
N PRO A 114 14.28 12.83 1.15
CA PRO A 114 15.03 14.08 1.21
C PRO A 114 16.09 14.22 0.11
N GLU A 115 16.44 13.12 -0.56
CA GLU A 115 17.55 13.09 -1.52
C GLU A 115 17.26 13.91 -2.80
N PRO A 116 18.30 14.49 -3.43
CA PRO A 116 18.15 15.14 -4.73
C PRO A 116 17.50 14.22 -5.77
N GLY A 117 16.55 14.76 -6.54
CA GLY A 117 15.82 14.03 -7.58
C GLY A 117 14.56 13.31 -7.09
N LYS A 118 14.36 13.16 -5.78
CA LYS A 118 13.11 12.62 -5.22
C LYS A 118 12.06 13.72 -4.98
N LYS A 119 10.80 13.30 -4.95
CA LYS A 119 9.66 14.14 -4.59
C LYS A 119 9.68 14.39 -3.10
N LYS A 120 9.61 15.67 -2.68
CA LYS A 120 9.50 16.08 -1.27
C LYS A 120 8.05 16.04 -0.76
N GLY A 121 7.28 15.07 -1.23
CA GLY A 121 5.83 15.01 -1.06
C GLY A 121 5.39 14.05 0.03
N TYR A 122 4.17 14.29 0.50
CA TYR A 122 3.44 13.46 1.46
C TYR A 122 1.96 13.42 1.02
N CYS A 123 1.21 12.47 1.55
CA CYS A 123 -0.21 12.32 1.23
C CYS A 123 -1.06 13.38 1.93
N GLY A 124 -2.15 13.82 1.29
CA GLY A 124 -3.16 14.67 1.93
C GLY A 124 -3.97 13.94 2.99
N HIS A 125 -4.08 12.61 2.92
CA HIS A 125 -4.71 11.76 3.93
C HIS A 125 -3.69 10.80 4.53
N GLU A 126 -3.30 11.05 5.79
CA GLU A 126 -2.43 10.19 6.62
C GLU A 126 -2.93 8.74 6.61
N GLU A 127 -2.01 7.77 6.50
CA GLU A 127 -2.28 6.31 6.60
C GLU A 127 -0.99 5.52 6.33
N ILE A 128 -0.22 5.91 5.30
CA ILE A 128 1.00 5.20 4.89
C ILE A 128 2.03 5.08 6.02
N GLU A 129 2.08 6.06 6.92
CA GLU A 129 3.07 6.19 7.98
C GLU A 129 2.96 5.05 8.99
N LEU A 130 1.75 4.77 9.48
CA LEU A 130 1.51 3.66 10.42
C LEU A 130 1.63 2.29 9.74
N ALA A 131 1.26 2.21 8.46
CA ALA A 131 1.33 0.98 7.70
C ALA A 131 2.79 0.58 7.45
N LEU A 132 3.66 1.54 7.14
CA LEU A 132 5.10 1.33 7.00
C LEU A 132 5.77 0.87 8.30
N VAL A 133 5.31 1.36 9.46
CA VAL A 133 5.76 0.86 10.77
C VAL A 133 5.39 -0.62 10.94
N LYS A 134 4.16 -1.02 10.58
CA LYS A 134 3.72 -2.42 10.60
C LYS A 134 4.54 -3.28 9.64
N LEU A 135 4.80 -2.78 8.44
CA LEU A 135 5.61 -3.47 7.43
C LEU A 135 7.05 -3.69 7.91
N ALA A 136 7.69 -2.65 8.45
CA ALA A 136 9.04 -2.72 9.02
C ALA A 136 9.16 -3.81 10.08
N ARG A 137 8.17 -3.93 10.97
CA ARG A 137 8.15 -4.96 12.01
C ARG A 137 7.92 -6.36 11.45
N ALA A 138 7.07 -6.49 10.43
CA ALA A 138 6.76 -7.78 9.82
C ALA A 138 7.92 -8.34 8.98
N THR A 139 8.71 -7.47 8.34
CA THR A 139 9.82 -7.85 7.45
C THR A 139 11.19 -7.79 8.14
N GLY A 140 11.34 -6.98 9.19
CA GLY A 140 12.64 -6.66 9.80
C GLY A 140 13.43 -5.58 9.04
N GLU A 141 12.86 -5.01 7.98
CA GLU A 141 13.53 -4.06 7.10
C GLU A 141 13.45 -2.62 7.63
N LYS A 142 14.58 -2.09 8.13
CA LYS A 142 14.67 -0.74 8.70
C LYS A 142 14.28 0.37 7.71
N LYS A 143 14.50 0.16 6.40
CA LYS A 143 14.16 1.13 5.35
C LYS A 143 12.69 1.58 5.39
N TYR A 144 11.76 0.72 5.79
CA TYR A 144 10.34 1.08 5.90
C TYR A 144 10.06 1.98 7.10
N MET A 145 10.79 1.79 8.21
CA MET A 145 10.72 2.69 9.37
C MET A 145 11.28 4.08 9.03
N ASP A 146 12.40 4.11 8.30
CA ASP A 146 13.02 5.37 7.86
C ASP A 146 12.10 6.15 6.90
N LEU A 147 11.40 5.44 5.99
CA LEU A 147 10.39 6.04 5.11
C LEU A 147 9.16 6.56 5.88
N ALA A 148 8.69 5.83 6.89
CA ALA A 148 7.61 6.30 7.76
C ALA A 148 7.98 7.60 8.46
N LYS A 149 9.20 7.65 9.01
CA LYS A 149 9.75 8.86 9.64
C LYS A 149 9.82 10.03 8.67
N TYR A 150 10.29 9.79 7.45
CA TYR A 150 10.35 10.82 6.41
C TYR A 150 8.98 11.47 6.19
N PHE A 151 7.91 10.69 5.99
CA PHE A 151 6.59 11.26 5.72
C PHE A 151 6.07 12.12 6.87
N ILE A 152 6.34 11.73 8.12
CA ILE A 152 6.00 12.51 9.31
C ILE A 152 6.81 13.82 9.35
N ASP A 153 8.13 13.74 9.22
CA ASP A 153 9.02 14.90 9.33
C ASP A 153 8.83 15.91 8.19
N GLN A 154 8.47 15.43 7.00
CA GLN A 154 8.27 16.23 5.79
C GLN A 154 6.94 17.01 5.82
N ARG A 155 5.94 16.52 6.56
CA ARG A 155 4.59 17.08 6.58
C ARG A 155 4.61 18.51 7.13
N GLY A 156 4.10 19.47 6.35
CA GLY A 156 4.01 20.88 6.74
C GLY A 156 5.30 21.70 6.56
N GLN A 157 6.39 21.10 6.06
CA GLN A 157 7.62 21.84 5.73
C GLN A 157 7.38 22.83 4.59
N GLN A 158 8.18 23.90 4.57
CA GLN A 158 8.16 24.93 3.51
C GLN A 158 9.25 24.67 2.46
N PRO A 159 9.00 24.95 1.17
CA PRO A 159 7.67 25.23 0.60
C PRO A 159 6.77 23.99 0.68
N HIS A 160 5.46 24.21 0.82
CA HIS A 160 4.49 23.11 0.78
C HIS A 160 4.57 22.37 -0.57
N TYR A 161 4.50 21.04 -0.49
CA TYR A 161 4.44 20.16 -1.67
C TYR A 161 3.00 20.05 -2.21
#